data_AF-A0AA39VEL1-F1
#
_entry.id   AF-A0AA39VEL1-F1
#
_cell.length_a   1.000
_cell.length_b   1.000
_cell.length_c   1.000
_cell.angle_alpha   90.00
_cell.angle_beta   90.00
_cell.angle_gamma   90.00
#
_symmetry.space_group_name_H-M   'P 1'
#
loop_
_entity.id
_entity.type
_entity.pdbx_description
1 polymer ?
#
loop_
_entity_poly.entity_id
_entity_poly.type
_entity_poly.pdbx_seq_one_letter_code
_entity_poly.pdbx_strand_id
1 'polypeptide(L)'
;MEPQHQHQHQHDHCPNPETSPPPSTTTTSVTCCAKCGGPTAFAPPPEISPPPNYRPIRAPAINLPPNNHSQAIILAPVPQSQKVPTISPPFHFQIPSKRIHSPEDIRHFIDSDSGKNFLGFVVALSESIRGHKISDAFLQSHTINTIISIIAELIQWVDEIPPAQQSARYGNVAYRTWHSRLVESSESLMLRFLPNELQASTVEIVPYFTDSFGNSSRIDYGTGHETNFAAWLYCLARMGVVKEEDYQAVISRVFVKYLELMRKLQLVYCLEPAGSHGVWGLDDYHFLPFIFGSSQLIDHKYMKPKSIHNQDILDNFSNEFMYLSCIAFVKKVKKGLFAEHSPLLDDISGVPNWNKVNSGLLKMYKAEVLEKVPIMQHFLFGWLIKWD
;
A
#
# COMPACT_ATOMS: atom_id res chain seq x y z
N MET A 1 -57.42 26.23 -41.93
CA MET A 1 -57.02 26.70 -43.27
C MET A 1 -55.88 25.83 -43.74
N GLU A 2 -56.22 24.89 -44.62
CA GLU A 2 -55.38 24.31 -45.67
C GLU A 2 -56.12 24.65 -47.00
N PRO A 3 -55.64 24.32 -48.22
CA PRO A 3 -54.49 23.47 -48.59
C PRO A 3 -53.57 24.06 -49.69
N GLN A 4 -52.55 23.27 -50.11
CA GLN A 4 -52.25 22.82 -51.50
C GLN A 4 -50.76 22.37 -51.60
N HIS A 5 -50.33 21.23 -52.18
CA HIS A 5 -50.61 20.57 -53.49
C HIS A 5 -50.07 21.37 -54.71
N GLN A 6 -49.64 20.84 -55.85
CA GLN A 6 -49.34 19.50 -56.46
C GLN A 6 -48.53 19.79 -57.78
N HIS A 7 -47.82 18.94 -58.53
CA HIS A 7 -47.44 17.51 -58.65
C HIS A 7 -45.92 17.47 -59.04
N GLN A 8 -45.12 16.39 -59.21
CA GLN A 8 -45.24 14.97 -59.63
C GLN A 8 -45.21 14.69 -61.16
N HIS A 9 -44.54 13.58 -61.55
CA HIS A 9 -44.39 12.97 -62.91
C HIS A 9 -43.43 13.64 -63.94
N GLN A 10 -42.94 12.96 -64.99
CA GLN A 10 -42.38 11.58 -65.20
C GLN A 10 -41.77 11.50 -66.64
N HIS A 11 -41.30 10.32 -67.07
CA HIS A 11 -40.90 9.93 -68.45
C HIS A 11 -39.53 10.44 -68.94
N ASP A 12 -38.82 9.76 -69.86
CA ASP A 12 -38.67 8.31 -70.12
C ASP A 12 -37.44 8.10 -71.04
N HIS A 13 -36.75 6.95 -70.93
CA HIS A 13 -36.51 6.04 -72.06
C HIS A 13 -35.71 4.77 -71.65
N CYS A 14 -36.15 3.65 -72.23
CA CYS A 14 -35.57 2.30 -72.21
C CYS A 14 -35.39 1.88 -73.71
N PRO A 15 -35.04 0.63 -74.13
CA PRO A 15 -34.52 -0.55 -73.39
C PRO A 15 -33.41 -1.38 -74.13
N ASN A 16 -32.79 -2.35 -73.41
CA ASN A 16 -32.41 -3.72 -73.87
C ASN A 16 -31.41 -3.93 -75.06
N PRO A 17 -30.91 -5.17 -75.37
CA PRO A 17 -31.29 -6.49 -74.85
C PRO A 17 -30.16 -7.41 -74.29
N GLU A 18 -30.62 -8.61 -73.92
CA GLU A 18 -30.01 -9.74 -73.22
C GLU A 18 -28.78 -10.41 -73.90
N THR A 19 -28.02 -11.20 -73.13
CA THR A 19 -27.37 -12.43 -73.62
C THR A 19 -27.10 -13.42 -72.46
N SER A 20 -27.02 -14.72 -72.78
CA SER A 20 -27.08 -15.84 -71.82
C SER A 20 -25.74 -16.18 -71.13
N PRO A 21 -25.73 -16.88 -69.98
CA PRO A 21 -24.52 -17.15 -69.21
C PRO A 21 -23.69 -18.36 -69.71
N PRO A 22 -22.34 -18.31 -69.62
CA PRO A 22 -21.46 -19.47 -69.78
C PRO A 22 -21.40 -20.35 -68.50
N PRO A 23 -20.91 -21.60 -68.58
CA PRO A 23 -21.11 -22.60 -67.52
C PRO A 23 -20.16 -22.49 -66.33
N SER A 24 -20.62 -23.03 -65.20
CA SER A 24 -19.88 -23.13 -63.93
C SER A 24 -18.69 -24.10 -64.01
N THR A 25 -17.48 -23.63 -63.70
CA THR A 25 -16.28 -24.47 -63.51
C THR A 25 -15.87 -24.51 -62.04
N THR A 26 -16.50 -25.41 -61.27
CA THR A 26 -16.16 -25.69 -59.87
C THR A 26 -14.75 -26.29 -59.78
N THR A 27 -13.75 -25.47 -59.45
CA THR A 27 -12.38 -25.92 -59.19
C THR A 27 -12.27 -26.46 -57.76
N THR A 28 -12.60 -27.73 -57.58
CA THR A 28 -12.44 -28.43 -56.29
C THR A 28 -10.96 -28.65 -55.97
N SER A 29 -10.39 -27.77 -55.16
CA SER A 29 -9.04 -27.93 -54.62
C SER A 29 -8.98 -29.10 -53.63
N VAL A 30 -8.66 -30.29 -54.13
CA VAL A 30 -8.51 -31.49 -53.30
C VAL A 30 -7.24 -31.39 -52.45
N THR A 31 -7.41 -31.13 -51.15
CA THR A 31 -6.34 -31.23 -50.15
C THR A 31 -5.90 -32.68 -49.97
N CYS A 32 -4.59 -32.93 -49.87
CA CYS A 32 -4.01 -34.27 -49.72
C CYS A 32 -3.17 -34.40 -48.44
N CYS A 33 -3.15 -35.61 -47.86
CA CYS A 33 -2.44 -35.90 -46.62
C CYS A 33 -0.91 -35.96 -46.83
N ALA A 34 -0.17 -35.10 -46.13
CA ALA A 34 1.29 -34.95 -46.25
C ALA A 34 2.13 -36.20 -45.88
N LYS A 35 1.52 -37.27 -45.32
CA LYS A 35 2.20 -38.54 -45.03
C LYS A 35 1.95 -39.67 -46.04
N CYS A 36 0.91 -39.58 -46.87
CA CYS A 36 0.50 -40.69 -47.75
C CYS A 36 -0.15 -40.28 -49.08
N GLY A 37 -0.31 -38.99 -49.37
CA GLY A 37 -0.84 -38.48 -50.65
C GLY A 37 -2.35 -38.64 -50.85
N GLY A 38 -3.06 -39.39 -50.00
CA GLY A 38 -4.51 -39.59 -50.11
C GLY A 38 -5.32 -38.31 -49.85
N PRO A 39 -6.49 -38.14 -50.50
CA PRO A 39 -7.33 -36.95 -50.36
C PRO A 39 -7.93 -36.83 -48.95
N THR A 40 -8.11 -35.59 -48.47
CA THR A 40 -8.65 -35.26 -47.14
C THR A 40 -9.54 -34.01 -47.22
N ALA A 41 -10.59 -33.98 -46.41
CA ALA A 41 -11.58 -32.89 -46.35
C ALA A 41 -11.31 -31.84 -45.26
N PHE A 42 -10.16 -31.92 -44.58
CA PHE A 42 -9.78 -30.99 -43.52
C PHE A 42 -8.86 -29.87 -44.05
N ALA A 43 -9.18 -28.62 -43.69
CA ALA A 43 -8.34 -27.46 -43.97
C ALA A 43 -6.97 -27.57 -43.26
N PRO A 44 -5.89 -27.02 -43.84
CA PRO A 44 -4.59 -26.99 -43.19
C PRO A 44 -4.61 -26.12 -41.92
N PRO A 45 -3.82 -26.46 -40.89
CA PRO A 45 -3.64 -25.58 -39.73
C PRO A 45 -2.93 -24.27 -40.15
N PRO A 46 -3.16 -23.15 -39.43
CA PRO A 46 -2.47 -21.89 -39.70
C PRO A 46 -0.95 -22.02 -39.50
N GLU A 47 -0.19 -21.20 -40.20
CA GLU A 47 1.28 -21.23 -40.15
C GLU A 47 1.81 -21.02 -38.73
N ILE A 48 2.84 -21.80 -38.39
CA ILE A 48 3.48 -21.75 -37.07
C ILE A 48 4.29 -20.45 -36.97
N SER A 49 3.91 -19.58 -36.04
CA SER A 49 4.66 -18.36 -35.71
C SER A 49 6.15 -18.66 -35.53
N PRO A 50 7.06 -17.80 -36.04
CA PRO A 50 8.50 -18.03 -35.89
C PRO A 50 8.88 -18.14 -34.40
N PRO A 51 9.88 -18.97 -34.05
CA PRO A 51 10.27 -19.19 -32.67
C PRO A 51 10.68 -17.87 -32.01
N PRO A 52 10.37 -17.67 -30.71
CA PRO A 52 10.66 -16.42 -30.02
C PRO A 52 12.17 -16.15 -30.03
N ASN A 53 12.57 -14.97 -30.52
CA ASN A 53 13.96 -14.55 -30.55
C ASN A 53 14.61 -14.65 -29.17
N TYR A 54 15.56 -15.58 -29.02
CA TYR A 54 16.33 -15.77 -27.80
C TYR A 54 17.10 -14.47 -27.47
N ARG A 55 16.72 -13.80 -26.37
CA ARG A 55 17.40 -12.60 -25.88
C ARG A 55 18.37 -12.98 -24.76
N PRO A 56 19.65 -12.56 -24.81
CA PRO A 56 20.60 -12.85 -23.75
C PRO A 56 20.22 -12.15 -22.45
N ILE A 57 20.54 -12.79 -21.32
CA ILE A 57 20.08 -12.49 -19.94
C ILE A 57 20.60 -11.14 -19.38
N ARG A 58 21.26 -10.31 -20.20
CA ARG A 58 21.78 -8.97 -19.82
C ARG A 58 21.56 -7.92 -20.90
N ALA A 59 20.36 -7.87 -21.49
CA ALA A 59 19.87 -6.59 -21.99
C ALA A 59 19.59 -5.66 -20.80
N PRO A 60 19.91 -4.35 -20.86
CA PRO A 60 19.31 -3.40 -19.92
C PRO A 60 17.78 -3.47 -20.07
N ALA A 61 17.06 -3.18 -18.98
CA ALA A 61 15.60 -3.21 -18.99
C ALA A 61 15.05 -2.43 -20.20
N ILE A 62 14.11 -3.05 -20.92
CA ILE A 62 13.42 -2.37 -22.01
C ILE A 62 12.79 -1.12 -21.41
N ASN A 63 13.12 0.05 -21.96
CA ASN A 63 12.43 1.29 -21.62
C ASN A 63 10.99 1.21 -22.15
N LEU A 64 10.14 0.50 -21.41
CA LEU A 64 8.71 0.77 -21.36
C LEU A 64 8.57 2.29 -21.13
N PRO A 65 7.76 3.00 -21.92
CA PRO A 65 7.52 4.41 -21.65
C PRO A 65 7.02 4.52 -20.20
N PRO A 66 7.66 5.34 -19.34
CA PRO A 66 7.26 5.44 -17.95
C PRO A 66 5.78 5.75 -17.88
N ASN A 67 5.01 4.92 -17.18
CA ASN A 67 3.59 5.17 -16.98
C ASN A 67 3.44 6.58 -16.40
N ASN A 68 2.57 7.42 -16.96
CA ASN A 68 2.56 8.87 -16.69
C ASN A 68 2.51 9.20 -15.18
N HIS A 69 1.83 8.34 -14.41
CA HIS A 69 1.76 8.35 -12.95
C HIS A 69 3.15 8.27 -12.28
N SER A 70 4.02 7.35 -12.72
CA SER A 70 5.39 7.19 -12.20
C SER A 70 6.26 8.41 -12.51
N GLN A 71 6.11 9.03 -13.69
CA GLN A 71 6.78 10.30 -14.00
C GLN A 71 6.30 11.44 -13.09
N ALA A 72 5.00 11.55 -12.84
CA ALA A 72 4.45 12.55 -11.93
C ALA A 72 5.01 12.39 -10.51
N ILE A 73 5.11 11.17 -9.99
CA ILE A 73 5.71 10.87 -8.68
C ILE A 73 7.19 11.28 -8.63
N ILE A 74 7.98 11.00 -9.67
CA ILE A 74 9.40 11.40 -9.71
C ILE A 74 9.53 12.93 -9.67
N LEU A 75 8.67 13.66 -10.40
CA LEU A 75 8.72 15.12 -10.54
C LEU A 75 8.07 15.90 -9.37
N ALA A 76 7.16 15.29 -8.60
CA ALA A 76 6.51 15.92 -7.46
C ALA A 76 7.51 16.47 -6.42
N PRO A 77 7.18 17.51 -5.64
CA PRO A 77 8.04 17.95 -4.54
C PRO A 77 8.17 16.84 -3.48
N VAL A 78 9.32 16.75 -2.81
CA VAL A 78 9.47 15.88 -1.64
C VAL A 78 8.66 16.51 -0.49
N PRO A 79 7.73 15.78 0.17
CA PRO A 79 7.06 16.28 1.37
C PRO A 79 8.06 16.75 2.42
N GLN A 80 7.78 17.87 3.08
CA GLN A 80 8.63 18.47 4.11
C GLN A 80 8.00 18.25 5.50
N SER A 81 8.82 18.21 6.55
CA SER A 81 8.34 18.11 7.92
C SER A 81 7.55 19.35 8.35
N GLN A 82 6.59 19.14 9.26
CA GLN A 82 5.80 20.20 9.86
C GLN A 82 5.70 19.99 11.37
N LYS A 83 5.80 21.08 12.12
CA LYS A 83 5.61 21.08 13.58
C LYS A 83 4.15 20.82 13.90
N VAL A 84 3.87 19.78 14.68
CA VAL A 84 2.50 19.36 15.02
C VAL A 84 1.83 20.44 15.91
N PRO A 85 0.68 21.02 15.51
CA PRO A 85 0.05 22.09 16.27
C PRO A 85 -0.71 21.55 17.49
N THR A 86 -0.17 21.75 18.68
CA THR A 86 -0.79 21.30 19.94
C THR A 86 -2.12 21.99 20.21
N ILE A 87 -3.14 21.23 20.62
CA ILE A 87 -4.45 21.76 21.03
C ILE A 87 -4.39 22.53 22.36
N SER A 88 -5.42 23.34 22.61
CA SER A 88 -5.69 23.98 23.89
C SER A 88 -7.17 23.80 24.28
N PRO A 89 -7.53 23.94 25.57
CA PRO A 89 -8.94 24.03 25.99
C PRO A 89 -9.66 25.23 25.35
N PRO A 90 -11.00 25.20 25.20
CA PRO A 90 -11.87 24.04 25.43
C PRO A 90 -11.65 22.92 24.41
N PHE A 91 -11.70 21.67 24.88
CA PHE A 91 -11.56 20.50 24.01
C PHE A 91 -12.90 20.10 23.40
N HIS A 92 -12.90 19.70 22.13
CA HIS A 92 -14.10 19.31 21.38
C HIS A 92 -13.94 17.91 20.76
N PHE A 93 -13.38 16.96 21.51
CA PHE A 93 -13.20 15.57 21.07
C PHE A 93 -14.53 14.96 20.62
N GLN A 94 -14.51 14.25 19.49
CA GLN A 94 -15.71 13.67 18.90
C GLN A 94 -15.43 12.29 18.28
N ILE A 95 -16.47 11.45 18.17
CA ILE A 95 -16.39 10.18 17.44
C ILE A 95 -16.00 10.50 15.99
N PRO A 96 -14.85 10.02 15.49
CA PRO A 96 -14.36 10.38 14.18
C PRO A 96 -15.08 9.56 13.09
N SER A 97 -15.13 10.12 11.89
CA SER A 97 -16.03 9.70 10.82
C SER A 97 -15.31 9.54 9.49
N LYS A 98 -15.74 8.60 8.64
CA LYS A 98 -15.22 8.45 7.27
C LYS A 98 -15.80 9.55 6.39
N ARG A 99 -14.96 10.21 5.58
CA ARG A 99 -15.33 11.37 4.75
C ARG A 99 -14.91 11.25 3.28
N ILE A 100 -13.86 10.49 3.00
CA ILE A 100 -13.33 10.29 1.64
C ILE A 100 -14.17 9.24 0.90
N HIS A 101 -14.81 9.65 -0.18
CA HIS A 101 -15.59 8.77 -1.08
C HIS A 101 -15.14 8.89 -2.55
N SER A 102 -14.38 9.95 -2.89
CA SER A 102 -14.02 10.32 -4.25
C SER A 102 -12.60 10.94 -4.36
N PRO A 103 -12.05 11.11 -5.58
CA PRO A 103 -10.81 11.84 -5.81
C PRO A 103 -10.93 13.38 -5.59
N GLU A 104 -12.14 13.92 -5.42
CA GLU A 104 -12.36 15.30 -5.01
C GLU A 104 -12.09 15.45 -3.50
N ASP A 105 -12.67 14.55 -2.71
CA ASP A 105 -12.50 14.45 -1.26
C ASP A 105 -11.03 14.29 -0.85
N ILE A 106 -10.27 13.51 -1.63
CA ILE A 106 -8.82 13.35 -1.44
C ILE A 106 -8.07 14.65 -1.67
N ARG A 107 -8.34 15.39 -2.76
CA ARG A 107 -7.67 16.67 -3.02
C ARG A 107 -7.98 17.67 -1.91
N HIS A 108 -9.24 17.78 -1.50
CA HIS A 108 -9.66 18.61 -0.38
C HIS A 108 -8.91 18.26 0.92
N PHE A 109 -8.78 16.98 1.29
CA PHE A 109 -7.98 16.60 2.46
C PHE A 109 -6.49 16.90 2.30
N ILE A 110 -5.88 16.54 1.16
CA ILE A 110 -4.43 16.68 0.92
C ILE A 110 -4.01 18.16 0.85
N ASP A 111 -4.88 19.03 0.35
CA ASP A 111 -4.66 20.47 0.27
C ASP A 111 -5.14 21.22 1.54
N SER A 112 -5.83 20.57 2.48
CA SER A 112 -6.17 21.17 3.79
C SER A 112 -4.97 21.17 4.74
N ASP A 113 -5.03 22.03 5.76
CA ASP A 113 -3.97 22.08 6.77
C ASP A 113 -3.95 20.81 7.64
N SER A 114 -5.09 20.14 7.84
CA SER A 114 -5.13 18.84 8.52
C SER A 114 -4.35 17.75 7.76
N GLY A 115 -4.45 17.70 6.43
CA GLY A 115 -3.67 16.75 5.61
C GLY A 115 -2.18 17.10 5.49
N LYS A 116 -1.86 18.38 5.30
CA LYS A 116 -0.48 18.88 5.29
C LYS A 116 0.26 18.57 6.60
N ASN A 117 -0.35 18.87 7.75
CA ASN A 117 0.25 18.61 9.06
C ASN A 117 0.41 17.10 9.32
N PHE A 118 -0.55 16.26 8.89
CA PHE A 118 -0.44 14.81 9.02
C PHE A 118 0.73 14.23 8.20
N LEU A 119 0.86 14.61 6.93
CA LEU A 119 1.99 14.19 6.09
C LEU A 119 3.32 14.77 6.61
N GLY A 120 3.32 16.02 7.07
CA GLY A 120 4.47 16.66 7.69
C GLY A 120 4.94 15.98 8.99
N PHE A 121 4.02 15.40 9.77
CA PHE A 121 4.35 14.56 10.91
C PHE A 121 5.00 13.24 10.50
N VAL A 122 4.54 12.58 9.43
CA VAL A 122 5.19 11.37 8.89
C VAL A 122 6.62 11.67 8.41
N VAL A 123 6.85 12.85 7.82
CA VAL A 123 8.21 13.31 7.47
C VAL A 123 9.04 13.58 8.73
N ALA A 124 8.49 14.28 9.73
CA ALA A 124 9.20 14.58 10.99
C ALA A 124 9.60 13.30 11.75
N LEU A 125 8.73 12.28 11.78
CA LEU A 125 9.06 10.94 12.29
C LEU A 125 10.21 10.30 11.49
N SER A 126 10.19 10.40 10.16
CA SER A 126 11.29 9.91 9.31
C SER A 126 12.61 10.63 9.57
N GLU A 127 12.58 11.95 9.76
CA GLU A 127 13.77 12.75 10.08
C GLU A 127 14.32 12.44 11.48
N SER A 128 13.46 12.17 12.47
CA SER A 128 13.86 11.84 13.85
C SER A 128 14.72 10.58 14.00
N ILE A 129 14.70 9.68 12.99
CA ILE A 129 15.51 8.46 12.96
C ILE A 129 16.64 8.52 11.91
N ARG A 130 16.90 9.69 11.30
CA ARG A 130 17.92 9.85 10.25
C ARG A 130 19.31 9.43 10.77
N GLY A 131 19.91 8.43 10.12
CA GLY A 131 21.24 7.91 10.49
C GLY A 131 21.29 7.10 11.80
N HIS A 132 20.17 6.94 12.51
CA HIS A 132 20.10 6.28 13.81
C HIS A 132 19.73 4.80 13.70
N LYS A 133 20.32 3.96 14.55
CA LYS A 133 19.94 2.54 14.69
C LYS A 133 18.73 2.35 15.59
N ILE A 134 18.17 1.13 15.57
CA ILE A 134 17.23 0.69 16.59
C ILE A 134 17.94 0.57 17.97
N SER A 135 19.17 0.06 18.06
CA SER A 135 19.87 -0.06 19.36
C SER A 135 20.42 1.25 19.95
N ASP A 136 20.35 2.38 19.24
CA ASP A 136 20.87 3.65 19.74
C ASP A 136 20.17 4.10 21.05
N ALA A 137 20.91 4.84 21.88
CA ALA A 137 20.42 5.35 23.16
C ALA A 137 19.79 6.74 23.00
N PHE A 138 18.63 6.94 23.63
CA PHE A 138 17.86 8.18 23.67
C PHE A 138 17.00 8.20 24.94
N LEU A 139 16.40 9.35 25.26
CA LEU A 139 15.46 9.46 26.38
C LEU A 139 14.13 8.79 26.02
N GLN A 140 13.64 7.89 26.88
CA GLN A 140 12.37 7.19 26.68
C GLN A 140 11.38 7.60 27.78
N SER A 141 10.39 8.44 27.44
CA SER A 141 9.41 8.98 28.38
C SER A 141 8.51 7.90 29.00
N HIS A 142 7.85 8.21 30.11
CA HIS A 142 6.88 7.30 30.74
C HIS A 142 5.76 6.91 29.76
N THR A 143 5.21 7.87 29.01
CA THR A 143 4.23 7.64 27.95
C THR A 143 4.69 6.57 26.96
N ILE A 144 5.90 6.70 26.43
CA ILE A 144 6.44 5.74 25.44
C ILE A 144 6.62 4.36 26.06
N ASN A 145 7.10 4.26 27.31
CA ASN A 145 7.19 2.99 28.03
C ASN A 145 5.81 2.31 28.17
N THR A 146 4.78 3.06 28.55
CA THR A 146 3.41 2.53 28.71
C THR A 146 2.79 2.10 27.37
N ILE A 147 3.04 2.86 26.29
CA ILE A 147 2.60 2.45 24.93
C ILE A 147 3.29 1.15 24.49
N ILE A 148 4.58 0.98 24.77
CA ILE A 148 5.31 -0.26 24.49
C ILE A 148 4.74 -1.43 25.30
N SER A 149 4.40 -1.22 26.58
CA SER A 149 3.80 -2.29 27.39
C SER A 149 2.41 -2.69 26.91
N ILE A 150 1.61 -1.73 26.41
CA ILE A 150 0.31 -2.00 25.79
C ILE A 150 0.48 -2.86 24.53
N ILE A 151 1.43 -2.52 23.64
CA ILE A 151 1.66 -3.33 22.43
C ILE A 151 2.22 -4.72 22.79
N ALA A 152 3.03 -4.85 23.85
CA ALA A 152 3.48 -6.14 24.35
C ALA A 152 2.32 -7.01 24.90
N GLU A 153 1.35 -6.41 25.59
CA GLU A 153 0.13 -7.08 26.03
C GLU A 153 -0.74 -7.54 24.83
N LEU A 154 -0.89 -6.68 23.81
CA LEU A 154 -1.56 -7.06 22.55
C LEU A 154 -0.85 -8.23 21.83
N ILE A 155 0.48 -8.30 21.90
CA ILE A 155 1.30 -9.42 21.38
C ILE A 155 1.03 -10.70 22.18
N GLN A 156 0.94 -10.62 23.51
CA GLN A 156 0.65 -11.77 24.38
C GLN A 156 -0.75 -12.33 24.11
N TRP A 157 -1.75 -11.49 23.84
CA TRP A 157 -3.11 -11.95 23.53
C TRP A 157 -3.18 -12.82 22.27
N VAL A 158 -2.21 -12.74 21.35
CA VAL A 158 -2.12 -13.64 20.19
C VAL A 158 -1.71 -15.07 20.59
N ASP A 159 -1.00 -15.24 21.70
CA ASP A 159 -0.69 -16.56 22.27
C ASP A 159 -1.86 -17.10 23.10
N GLU A 160 -2.58 -16.22 23.79
CA GLU A 160 -3.79 -16.55 24.58
C GLU A 160 -5.00 -16.89 23.70
N ILE A 161 -5.01 -16.44 22.44
CA ILE A 161 -6.10 -16.64 21.46
C ILE A 161 -5.52 -17.40 20.25
N PRO A 162 -5.24 -18.71 20.37
CA PRO A 162 -4.64 -19.50 19.30
C PRO A 162 -5.57 -19.64 18.08
N PRO A 163 -5.02 -19.95 16.89
CA PRO A 163 -5.81 -20.13 15.67
C PRO A 163 -6.89 -21.20 15.82
N ALA A 164 -8.10 -20.86 15.37
CA ALA A 164 -9.21 -21.82 15.32
C ALA A 164 -8.94 -22.88 14.25
N GLN A 165 -9.36 -24.13 14.50
CA GLN A 165 -9.35 -25.17 13.47
C GLN A 165 -10.36 -24.82 12.37
N GLN A 166 -9.87 -24.64 11.14
CA GLN A 166 -10.68 -24.32 9.97
C GLN A 166 -10.09 -24.95 8.71
N SER A 167 -10.93 -25.16 7.69
CA SER A 167 -10.52 -25.63 6.36
C SER A 167 -10.03 -24.50 5.44
N ALA A 168 -10.35 -23.25 5.76
CA ALA A 168 -9.94 -22.08 4.98
C ALA A 168 -8.46 -21.73 5.20
N ARG A 169 -7.71 -21.57 4.10
CA ARG A 169 -6.25 -21.30 4.09
C ARG A 169 -5.87 -19.91 4.60
N TYR A 170 -6.73 -18.92 4.37
CA TYR A 170 -6.57 -17.53 4.76
C TYR A 170 -7.69 -17.11 5.72
N GLY A 171 -7.49 -16.00 6.41
CA GLY A 171 -8.46 -15.41 7.32
C GLY A 171 -8.88 -16.34 8.46
N ASN A 172 -8.03 -16.52 9.47
CA ASN A 172 -8.38 -17.33 10.63
C ASN A 172 -9.41 -16.61 11.52
N VAL A 173 -10.56 -17.25 11.75
CA VAL A 173 -11.67 -16.63 12.49
C VAL A 173 -11.34 -16.26 13.94
N ALA A 174 -10.28 -16.83 14.54
CA ALA A 174 -9.81 -16.45 15.88
C ALA A 174 -9.30 -14.99 15.94
N TYR A 175 -8.90 -14.39 14.81
CA TYR A 175 -8.60 -12.94 14.74
C TYR A 175 -9.78 -12.09 15.21
N ARG A 176 -11.03 -12.53 14.97
CA ARG A 176 -12.22 -11.79 15.41
C ARG A 176 -12.33 -11.74 16.93
N THR A 177 -11.94 -12.82 17.62
CA THR A 177 -11.87 -12.87 19.08
C THR A 177 -10.77 -11.94 19.62
N TRP A 178 -9.60 -11.92 18.99
CA TRP A 178 -8.52 -10.99 19.33
C TRP A 178 -8.92 -9.53 19.11
N HIS A 179 -9.58 -9.22 17.98
CA HIS A 179 -10.04 -7.87 17.65
C HIS A 179 -11.20 -7.40 18.55
N SER A 180 -12.11 -8.30 18.95
CA SER A 180 -13.16 -7.99 19.94
C SER A 180 -12.54 -7.56 21.28
N ARG A 181 -11.59 -8.35 21.80
CA ARG A 181 -10.85 -8.02 23.03
C ARG A 181 -10.08 -6.71 22.92
N LEU A 182 -9.50 -6.41 21.77
CA LEU A 182 -8.89 -5.11 21.46
C LEU A 182 -9.91 -3.98 21.57
N VAL A 183 -11.06 -4.07 20.90
CA VAL A 183 -12.11 -3.03 20.96
C VAL A 183 -12.64 -2.85 22.38
N GLU A 184 -12.98 -3.94 23.06
CA GLU A 184 -13.50 -3.94 24.44
C GLU A 184 -12.51 -3.34 25.45
N SER A 185 -11.21 -3.59 25.27
CA SER A 185 -10.18 -3.12 26.21
C SER A 185 -9.65 -1.73 25.90
N SER A 186 -9.78 -1.22 24.67
CA SER A 186 -8.96 -0.10 24.17
C SER A 186 -9.07 1.19 24.99
N GLU A 187 -10.25 1.55 25.50
CA GLU A 187 -10.39 2.71 26.39
C GLU A 187 -9.54 2.55 27.65
N SER A 188 -9.63 1.39 28.31
CA SER A 188 -8.80 1.07 29.48
C SER A 188 -7.30 1.04 29.20
N LEU A 189 -6.89 0.77 27.93
CA LEU A 189 -5.49 0.85 27.50
C LEU A 189 -5.03 2.31 27.38
N MET A 190 -5.84 3.18 26.75
CA MET A 190 -5.52 4.62 26.60
C MET A 190 -5.41 5.33 27.95
N LEU A 191 -6.32 5.03 28.88
CA LEU A 191 -6.35 5.63 30.22
C LEU A 191 -5.10 5.33 31.08
N ARG A 192 -4.23 4.37 30.67
CA ARG A 192 -2.96 4.09 31.35
C ARG A 192 -1.89 5.17 31.14
N PHE A 193 -2.02 6.02 30.13
CA PHE A 193 -1.03 7.05 29.81
C PHE A 193 -1.61 8.45 29.54
N LEU A 194 -2.95 8.60 29.40
CA LEU A 194 -3.58 9.90 29.23
C LEU A 194 -3.60 10.72 30.54
N PRO A 195 -3.16 11.99 30.53
CA PRO A 195 -3.43 12.95 31.61
C PRO A 195 -4.92 13.11 31.90
N ASN A 196 -5.28 13.47 33.13
CA ASN A 196 -6.67 13.57 33.58
C ASN A 196 -7.51 14.52 32.71
N GLU A 197 -6.96 15.67 32.31
CA GLU A 197 -7.62 16.64 31.44
C GLU A 197 -7.89 16.13 30.01
N LEU A 198 -7.17 15.08 29.59
CA LEU A 198 -7.26 14.48 28.25
C LEU A 198 -8.01 13.14 28.23
N GLN A 199 -8.48 12.61 29.36
CA GLN A 199 -9.21 11.32 29.38
C GLN A 199 -10.46 11.34 28.49
N ALA A 200 -11.11 12.50 28.33
CA ALA A 200 -12.22 12.67 27.40
C ALA A 200 -11.85 12.48 25.91
N SER A 201 -10.57 12.35 25.56
CA SER A 201 -10.13 12.06 24.19
C SER A 201 -10.29 10.60 23.78
N THR A 202 -10.63 9.68 24.69
CA THR A 202 -10.81 8.25 24.38
C THR A 202 -11.85 8.05 23.27
N VAL A 203 -12.95 8.82 23.32
CA VAL A 203 -14.02 8.88 22.31
C VAL A 203 -13.49 9.11 20.87
N GLU A 204 -12.36 9.80 20.74
CA GLU A 204 -11.75 10.14 19.46
C GLU A 204 -10.56 9.24 19.12
N ILE A 205 -9.65 8.97 20.06
CA ILE A 205 -8.40 8.24 19.76
C ILE A 205 -8.57 6.72 19.70
N VAL A 206 -9.56 6.14 20.40
CA VAL A 206 -9.79 4.69 20.39
C VAL A 206 -10.16 4.17 18.99
N PRO A 207 -11.03 4.84 18.20
CA PRO A 207 -11.30 4.45 16.82
C PRO A 207 -10.07 4.41 15.88
N TYR A 208 -9.12 5.35 15.99
CA TYR A 208 -7.87 5.27 15.21
C TYR A 208 -7.03 4.07 15.66
N PHE A 209 -6.94 3.83 16.97
CA PHE A 209 -6.20 2.69 17.53
C PHE A 209 -6.81 1.34 17.11
N THR A 210 -8.13 1.16 17.21
CA THR A 210 -8.78 -0.13 16.92
C THR A 210 -8.79 -0.48 15.43
N ASP A 211 -8.81 0.52 14.52
CA ASP A 211 -8.62 0.31 13.08
C ASP A 211 -7.14 0.27 12.67
N SER A 212 -6.18 0.42 13.59
CA SER A 212 -4.73 0.33 13.29
C SER A 212 -4.21 -1.08 12.98
N PHE A 213 -5.00 -2.13 13.29
CA PHE A 213 -4.53 -3.52 13.35
C PHE A 213 -5.16 -4.46 12.31
N GLY A 214 -6.02 -3.94 11.42
CA GLY A 214 -6.71 -4.71 10.37
C GLY A 214 -8.21 -4.87 10.62
N ASN A 215 -8.96 -5.36 9.63
CA ASN A 215 -10.42 -5.41 9.68
C ASN A 215 -10.95 -6.77 10.16
N SER A 216 -11.68 -6.80 11.29
CA SER A 216 -12.26 -8.04 11.86
C SER A 216 -13.23 -8.78 10.91
N SER A 217 -14.03 -8.05 10.11
CA SER A 217 -14.99 -8.67 9.21
C SER A 217 -14.31 -9.37 8.03
N ARG A 218 -13.35 -8.69 7.38
CA ARG A 218 -12.62 -9.21 6.19
C ARG A 218 -11.42 -10.10 6.56
N ILE A 219 -10.90 -9.97 7.78
CA ILE A 219 -9.68 -10.62 8.28
C ILE A 219 -8.47 -10.24 7.39
N ASP A 220 -8.35 -8.95 7.09
CA ASP A 220 -7.30 -8.37 6.26
C ASP A 220 -6.55 -7.22 6.95
N TYR A 221 -5.35 -6.90 6.46
CA TYR A 221 -4.51 -5.79 6.92
C TYR A 221 -3.74 -5.18 5.75
N GLY A 222 -3.40 -3.89 5.83
CA GLY A 222 -2.64 -3.20 4.79
C GLY A 222 -2.34 -1.74 5.14
N THR A 223 -1.83 -1.00 4.17
CA THR A 223 -1.27 0.36 4.36
C THR A 223 -2.26 1.39 4.89
N GLY A 224 -3.58 1.20 4.70
CA GLY A 224 -4.61 2.04 5.32
C GLY A 224 -4.67 1.88 6.84
N HIS A 225 -4.54 0.65 7.34
CA HIS A 225 -4.49 0.35 8.77
C HIS A 225 -3.17 0.82 9.40
N GLU A 226 -2.04 0.66 8.68
CA GLU A 226 -0.76 1.29 9.05
C GLU A 226 -0.85 2.82 9.13
N THR A 227 -1.60 3.44 8.21
CA THR A 227 -1.83 4.89 8.17
C THR A 227 -2.74 5.34 9.32
N ASN A 228 -3.71 4.52 9.75
CA ASN A 228 -4.48 4.78 10.98
C ASN A 228 -3.62 4.65 12.26
N PHE A 229 -2.57 3.81 12.28
CA PHE A 229 -1.60 3.82 13.38
C PHE A 229 -0.77 5.10 13.43
N ALA A 230 -0.33 5.59 12.27
CA ALA A 230 0.32 6.92 12.18
C ALA A 230 -0.65 8.05 12.57
N ALA A 231 -1.94 7.94 12.23
CA ALA A 231 -2.98 8.90 12.63
C ALA A 231 -3.19 8.91 14.16
N TRP A 232 -3.20 7.74 14.80
CA TRP A 232 -3.24 7.64 16.27
C TRP A 232 -2.02 8.30 16.92
N LEU A 233 -0.81 8.03 16.42
CA LEU A 233 0.42 8.70 16.89
C LEU A 233 0.39 10.23 16.68
N TYR A 234 -0.16 10.68 15.55
CA TYR A 234 -0.37 12.11 15.27
C TYR A 234 -1.38 12.73 16.23
N CYS A 235 -2.46 12.03 16.57
CA CYS A 235 -3.42 12.46 17.59
C CYS A 235 -2.76 12.62 18.97
N LEU A 236 -1.88 11.71 19.39
CA LEU A 236 -1.12 11.86 20.63
C LEU A 236 -0.17 13.07 20.59
N ALA A 237 0.45 13.34 19.43
CA ALA A 237 1.30 14.52 19.23
C ALA A 237 0.50 15.83 19.23
N ARG A 238 -0.68 15.85 18.61
CA ARG A 238 -1.63 16.98 18.63
C ARG A 238 -2.13 17.30 20.05
N MET A 239 -2.15 16.31 20.95
CA MET A 239 -2.47 16.50 22.37
C MET A 239 -1.25 16.79 23.26
N GLY A 240 -0.03 16.80 22.72
CA GLY A 240 1.20 17.00 23.49
C GLY A 240 1.56 15.84 24.45
N VAL A 241 0.87 14.70 24.32
CA VAL A 241 1.08 13.47 25.10
C VAL A 241 2.35 12.74 24.64
N VAL A 242 2.64 12.84 23.34
CA VAL A 242 3.90 12.49 22.69
C VAL A 242 4.47 13.77 22.10
N LYS A 243 5.78 14.03 22.23
CA LYS A 243 6.41 15.28 21.79
C LYS A 243 7.52 15.04 20.78
N GLU A 244 8.08 16.11 20.22
CA GLU A 244 9.19 16.03 19.26
C GLU A 244 10.42 15.31 19.86
N GLU A 245 10.69 15.48 21.17
CA GLU A 245 11.73 14.72 21.87
C GLU A 245 11.45 13.20 21.98
N ASP A 246 10.19 12.75 21.82
CA ASP A 246 9.84 11.33 21.81
C ASP A 246 9.94 10.69 20.41
N TYR A 247 10.01 11.46 19.31
CA TYR A 247 9.79 10.91 17.96
C TYR A 247 10.79 9.81 17.57
N GLN A 248 12.06 9.93 17.99
CA GLN A 248 13.07 8.88 17.80
C GLN A 248 12.68 7.58 18.53
N ALA A 249 12.11 7.68 19.74
CA ALA A 249 11.63 6.56 20.54
C ALA A 249 10.33 5.97 19.99
N VAL A 250 9.43 6.80 19.44
CA VAL A 250 8.24 6.35 18.70
C VAL A 250 8.67 5.42 17.56
N ILE A 251 9.64 5.81 16.73
CA ILE A 251 10.05 4.96 15.60
C ILE A 251 10.88 3.75 16.04
N SER A 252 11.89 3.92 16.88
CA SER A 252 12.81 2.84 17.27
C SER A 252 12.27 1.85 18.31
N ARG A 253 11.12 2.15 18.96
CA ARG A 253 10.50 1.26 19.95
C ARG A 253 9.04 0.98 19.65
N VAL A 254 8.19 2.02 19.61
CA VAL A 254 6.74 1.85 19.43
C VAL A 254 6.43 1.25 18.05
N PHE A 255 7.00 1.82 16.98
CA PHE A 255 6.78 1.32 15.62
C PHE A 255 7.49 -0.02 15.37
N VAL A 256 8.66 -0.27 15.99
CA VAL A 256 9.29 -1.61 15.97
C VAL A 256 8.38 -2.68 16.61
N LYS A 257 7.78 -2.40 17.78
CA LYS A 257 6.83 -3.34 18.41
C LYS A 257 5.49 -3.44 17.68
N TYR A 258 5.03 -2.37 17.04
CA TYR A 258 3.87 -2.43 16.13
C TYR A 258 4.13 -3.42 14.98
N LEU A 259 5.29 -3.37 14.33
CA LEU A 259 5.65 -4.33 13.28
C LEU A 259 5.81 -5.77 13.81
N GLU A 260 6.30 -5.95 15.04
CA GLU A 260 6.37 -7.26 15.70
C GLU A 260 4.97 -7.85 15.90
N LEU A 261 4.02 -7.05 16.42
CA LEU A 261 2.61 -7.42 16.54
C LEU A 261 1.99 -7.72 15.18
N MET A 262 2.14 -6.83 14.20
CA MET A 262 1.50 -7.01 12.89
C MET A 262 2.02 -8.25 12.16
N ARG A 263 3.34 -8.51 12.18
CA ARG A 263 3.92 -9.74 11.62
C ARG A 263 3.43 -10.99 12.35
N LYS A 264 3.19 -10.92 13.66
CA LYS A 264 2.60 -12.02 14.44
C LYS A 264 1.14 -12.26 14.03
N LEU A 265 0.31 -11.22 13.95
CA LEU A 265 -1.09 -11.31 13.51
C LEU A 265 -1.20 -11.87 12.08
N GLN A 266 -0.43 -11.32 11.14
CA GLN A 266 -0.35 -11.77 9.74
C GLN A 266 -0.03 -13.26 9.62
N LEU A 267 0.94 -13.76 10.40
CA LEU A 267 1.38 -15.16 10.34
C LEU A 267 0.51 -16.13 11.15
N VAL A 268 0.02 -15.73 12.32
CA VAL A 268 -0.78 -16.61 13.21
C VAL A 268 -2.21 -16.73 12.70
N TYR A 269 -2.81 -15.63 12.25
CA TYR A 269 -4.19 -15.62 11.76
C TYR A 269 -4.32 -15.61 10.22
N CYS A 270 -3.22 -15.75 9.47
CA CYS A 270 -3.21 -15.76 8.01
C CYS A 270 -4.01 -14.59 7.39
N LEU A 271 -3.79 -13.37 7.90
CA LEU A 271 -4.52 -12.17 7.44
C LEU A 271 -4.31 -11.95 5.93
N GLU A 272 -5.32 -11.47 5.22
CA GLU A 272 -5.20 -11.18 3.79
C GLU A 272 -4.60 -9.79 3.52
N PRO A 273 -3.83 -9.59 2.43
CA PRO A 273 -3.31 -8.28 2.01
C PRO A 273 -4.41 -7.29 1.55
N ALA A 274 -4.84 -6.40 2.43
CA ALA A 274 -5.89 -5.42 2.17
C ALA A 274 -5.44 -4.38 1.12
N GLY A 275 -6.06 -4.39 -0.05
CA GLY A 275 -5.78 -3.44 -1.13
C GLY A 275 -4.43 -3.66 -1.84
N SER A 276 -3.79 -4.82 -1.66
CA SER A 276 -2.50 -5.10 -2.30
C SER A 276 -2.58 -5.07 -3.83
N HIS A 277 -1.61 -4.38 -4.44
CA HIS A 277 -1.38 -4.40 -5.89
C HIS A 277 -0.59 -5.64 -6.36
N GLY A 278 -0.44 -6.66 -5.49
CA GLY A 278 0.38 -7.84 -5.75
C GLY A 278 1.84 -7.47 -5.97
N VAL A 279 2.46 -8.02 -7.02
CA VAL A 279 3.85 -7.72 -7.40
C VAL A 279 4.11 -6.24 -7.75
N TRP A 280 3.06 -5.44 -8.00
CA TRP A 280 3.15 -4.01 -8.28
C TRP A 280 3.09 -3.13 -7.01
N GLY A 281 2.85 -3.72 -5.84
CA GLY A 281 2.96 -3.05 -4.55
C GLY A 281 4.41 -2.92 -4.08
N LEU A 282 4.66 -2.03 -3.12
CA LEU A 282 5.97 -1.95 -2.44
C LEU A 282 6.20 -3.20 -1.56
N ASP A 283 5.17 -3.57 -0.81
CA ASP A 283 5.06 -4.78 0.01
C ASP A 283 3.57 -5.16 0.06
N ASP A 284 3.25 -6.36 0.57
CA ASP A 284 1.86 -6.81 0.69
C ASP A 284 1.08 -6.02 1.76
N TYR A 285 1.76 -5.51 2.79
CA TYR A 285 1.12 -4.98 4.00
C TYR A 285 1.60 -3.57 4.39
N HIS A 286 2.89 -3.25 4.20
CA HIS A 286 3.56 -2.14 4.87
C HIS A 286 4.19 -1.11 3.91
N PHE A 287 4.22 0.16 4.30
CA PHE A 287 4.88 1.24 3.56
C PHE A 287 5.79 2.09 4.45
N LEU A 288 5.27 2.57 5.59
CA LEU A 288 5.99 3.41 6.54
C LEU A 288 7.34 2.84 7.03
N PRO A 289 7.53 1.53 7.32
CA PRO A 289 8.84 1.03 7.74
C PRO A 289 9.94 1.14 6.67
N PHE A 290 9.58 1.22 5.39
CA PHE A 290 10.54 1.49 4.33
C PHE A 290 10.92 2.99 4.29
N ILE A 291 9.99 3.90 4.62
CA ILE A 291 10.29 5.34 4.81
C ILE A 291 11.23 5.52 6.00
N PHE A 292 10.85 5.03 7.18
CA PHE A 292 11.63 5.18 8.40
C PHE A 292 12.98 4.46 8.31
N GLY A 293 12.97 3.20 7.88
CA GLY A 293 14.18 2.39 7.74
C GLY A 293 15.15 2.88 6.66
N SER A 294 14.68 3.54 5.60
CA SER A 294 15.59 4.18 4.63
C SER A 294 16.23 5.44 5.20
N SER A 295 15.55 6.16 6.09
CA SER A 295 16.12 7.30 6.82
C SER A 295 17.26 6.90 7.76
N GLN A 296 17.10 5.78 8.49
CA GLN A 296 18.17 5.20 9.32
C GLN A 296 19.47 4.93 8.55
N LEU A 297 19.35 4.66 7.24
CA LEU A 297 20.46 4.30 6.36
C LEU A 297 20.99 5.48 5.54
N ILE A 298 20.43 6.69 5.70
CA ILE A 298 20.95 7.91 5.08
C ILE A 298 22.41 8.14 5.52
N ASP A 299 23.25 8.46 4.55
CA ASP A 299 24.70 8.67 4.65
C ASP A 299 25.50 7.52 5.31
N HIS A 300 24.86 6.37 5.57
CA HIS A 300 25.50 5.20 6.14
C HIS A 300 26.67 4.73 5.26
N LYS A 301 27.86 4.61 5.89
CA LYS A 301 29.16 4.55 5.19
C LYS A 301 29.23 3.41 4.17
N TYR A 302 28.88 2.18 4.57
CA TYR A 302 29.08 0.97 3.77
C TYR A 302 27.81 0.46 3.07
N MET A 303 26.74 0.18 3.82
CA MET A 303 25.46 -0.30 3.26
C MET A 303 24.80 0.76 2.36
N LYS A 304 24.42 0.37 1.13
CA LYS A 304 23.72 1.19 0.12
C LYS A 304 22.41 0.47 -0.28
N PRO A 305 21.49 1.05 -1.07
CA PRO A 305 20.22 0.38 -1.42
C PRO A 305 20.39 -1.04 -1.99
N LYS A 306 21.36 -1.26 -2.89
CA LYS A 306 21.72 -2.61 -3.40
C LYS A 306 22.18 -3.64 -2.34
N SER A 307 22.51 -3.21 -1.12
CA SER A 307 22.95 -4.10 -0.03
C SER A 307 21.84 -5.03 0.47
N ILE A 308 20.57 -4.75 0.16
CA ILE A 308 19.44 -5.65 0.48
C ILE A 308 19.56 -7.04 -0.17
N HIS A 309 20.43 -7.19 -1.16
CA HIS A 309 20.70 -8.45 -1.86
C HIS A 309 21.79 -9.32 -1.23
N ASN A 310 22.63 -8.76 -0.37
CA ASN A 310 23.63 -9.54 0.36
C ASN A 310 22.98 -10.14 1.62
N GLN A 311 23.05 -11.47 1.76
CA GLN A 311 22.38 -12.17 2.87
C GLN A 311 23.08 -11.92 4.21
N ASP A 312 24.42 -11.86 4.24
CA ASP A 312 25.19 -11.58 5.47
C ASP A 312 24.77 -10.23 6.10
N ILE A 313 24.48 -9.23 5.28
CA ILE A 313 24.02 -7.90 5.70
C ILE A 313 22.59 -7.97 6.28
N LEU A 314 21.71 -8.80 5.72
CA LEU A 314 20.38 -9.01 6.32
C LEU A 314 20.51 -9.74 7.66
N ASP A 315 21.29 -10.82 7.72
CA ASP A 315 21.40 -11.67 8.91
C ASP A 315 22.09 -10.94 10.08
N ASN A 316 23.05 -10.04 9.82
CA ASN A 316 23.79 -9.32 10.86
C ASN A 316 23.24 -7.91 11.21
N PHE A 317 22.34 -7.32 10.40
CA PHE A 317 21.88 -5.94 10.62
C PHE A 317 20.34 -5.73 10.51
N SER A 318 19.54 -6.77 10.25
CA SER A 318 18.06 -6.66 10.18
C SER A 318 17.38 -6.40 11.54
N ASN A 319 18.09 -6.58 12.65
CA ASN A 319 17.69 -6.14 13.99
C ASN A 319 17.94 -4.64 14.24
N GLU A 320 18.89 -4.02 13.53
CA GLU A 320 19.31 -2.63 13.73
C GLU A 320 18.62 -1.64 12.80
N PHE A 321 18.25 -2.09 11.59
CA PHE A 321 17.70 -1.25 10.53
C PHE A 321 16.37 -1.81 10.02
N MET A 322 15.30 -1.04 10.21
CA MET A 322 13.91 -1.41 9.93
C MET A 322 13.68 -1.79 8.46
N TYR A 323 14.39 -1.15 7.51
CA TYR A 323 14.33 -1.51 6.09
C TYR A 323 14.84 -2.94 5.86
N LEU A 324 15.99 -3.27 6.44
CA LEU A 324 16.59 -4.60 6.35
C LEU A 324 15.73 -5.65 7.07
N SER A 325 15.09 -5.27 8.18
CA SER A 325 14.06 -6.07 8.86
C SER A 325 12.91 -6.45 7.93
N CYS A 326 12.37 -5.49 7.16
CA CYS A 326 11.30 -5.76 6.21
C CYS A 326 11.78 -6.63 5.04
N ILE A 327 12.95 -6.37 4.45
CA ILE A 327 13.50 -7.24 3.38
C ILE A 327 13.71 -8.68 3.87
N ALA A 328 14.28 -8.85 5.06
CA ALA A 328 14.48 -10.17 5.67
C ALA A 328 13.14 -10.89 5.91
N PHE A 329 12.10 -10.18 6.35
CA PHE A 329 10.75 -10.72 6.48
C PHE A 329 10.15 -11.13 5.12
N VAL A 330 10.21 -10.27 4.11
CA VAL A 330 9.72 -10.54 2.74
C VAL A 330 10.41 -11.78 2.16
N LYS A 331 11.74 -11.89 2.23
CA LYS A 331 12.50 -13.08 1.79
C LYS A 331 12.19 -14.34 2.60
N LYS A 332 11.82 -14.21 3.88
CA LYS A 332 11.38 -15.33 4.72
C LYS A 332 10.01 -15.86 4.32
N VAL A 333 9.04 -15.00 4.01
CA VAL A 333 7.65 -15.42 3.72
C VAL A 333 7.42 -15.75 2.24
N LYS A 334 7.96 -14.95 1.30
CA LYS A 334 7.86 -15.20 -0.15
C LYS A 334 8.90 -16.25 -0.60
N LYS A 335 8.72 -16.79 -1.80
CA LYS A 335 9.57 -17.83 -2.42
C LYS A 335 9.73 -17.51 -3.92
N GLY A 336 10.83 -17.95 -4.53
CA GLY A 336 11.25 -17.52 -5.88
C GLY A 336 12.40 -16.52 -5.80
N LEU A 337 12.71 -15.84 -6.92
CA LEU A 337 13.69 -14.75 -6.93
C LEU A 337 13.05 -13.46 -6.40
N PHE A 338 13.85 -12.62 -5.73
CA PHE A 338 13.35 -11.39 -5.13
C PHE A 338 12.74 -10.42 -6.16
N ALA A 339 13.39 -10.30 -7.33
CA ALA A 339 12.89 -9.53 -8.46
C ALA A 339 11.58 -10.07 -9.09
N GLU A 340 11.21 -11.33 -8.85
CA GLU A 340 9.95 -11.90 -9.36
C GLU A 340 8.77 -11.61 -8.44
N HIS A 341 8.99 -11.71 -7.12
CA HIS A 341 7.91 -11.59 -6.11
C HIS A 341 7.83 -10.20 -5.44
N SER A 342 8.84 -9.35 -5.65
CA SER A 342 8.98 -8.00 -5.09
C SER A 342 9.75 -7.05 -6.04
N PRO A 343 9.41 -6.97 -7.34
CA PRO A 343 10.17 -6.20 -8.34
C PRO A 343 10.37 -4.73 -7.95
N LEU A 344 9.37 -4.07 -7.37
CA LEU A 344 9.48 -2.65 -6.99
C LEU A 344 10.55 -2.41 -5.91
N LEU A 345 10.76 -3.34 -4.97
CA LEU A 345 11.86 -3.26 -4.01
C LEU A 345 13.22 -3.60 -4.65
N ASP A 346 13.23 -4.44 -5.69
CA ASP A 346 14.44 -4.77 -6.46
C ASP A 346 14.91 -3.55 -7.28
N ASP A 347 13.99 -2.89 -8.00
CA ASP A 347 14.23 -1.64 -8.73
C ASP A 347 14.71 -0.52 -7.80
N ILE A 348 14.07 -0.35 -6.63
CA ILE A 348 14.48 0.63 -5.61
C ILE A 348 15.91 0.35 -5.09
N SER A 349 16.37 -0.91 -5.10
CA SER A 349 17.76 -1.26 -4.74
C SER A 349 18.79 -0.70 -5.73
N GLY A 350 18.39 -0.39 -6.97
CA GLY A 350 19.21 0.27 -7.98
C GLY A 350 19.43 1.78 -7.74
N VAL A 351 18.66 2.41 -6.83
CA VAL A 351 18.81 3.83 -6.49
C VAL A 351 20.17 4.07 -5.81
N PRO A 352 20.96 5.10 -6.19
CA PRO A 352 22.37 5.17 -5.81
C PRO A 352 22.65 5.50 -4.34
N ASN A 353 21.68 6.05 -3.61
CA ASN A 353 21.81 6.33 -2.17
C ASN A 353 20.47 6.36 -1.43
N TRP A 354 20.53 6.16 -0.12
CA TRP A 354 19.36 6.08 0.75
C TRP A 354 18.59 7.40 0.90
N ASN A 355 19.24 8.57 0.78
CA ASN A 355 18.55 9.86 0.81
C ASN A 355 17.60 10.00 -0.39
N LYS A 356 17.99 9.50 -1.58
CA LYS A 356 17.10 9.40 -2.76
C LYS A 356 16.02 8.34 -2.59
N VAL A 357 16.30 7.20 -1.95
CA VAL A 357 15.28 6.18 -1.63
C VAL A 357 14.21 6.76 -0.70
N ASN A 358 14.60 7.35 0.43
CA ASN A 358 13.70 7.98 1.39
C ASN A 358 12.89 9.11 0.74
N SER A 359 13.54 10.01 -0.02
CA SER A 359 12.86 11.07 -0.77
C SER A 359 11.84 10.53 -1.79
N GLY A 360 12.14 9.42 -2.47
CA GLY A 360 11.24 8.76 -3.39
C GLY A 360 10.04 8.11 -2.68
N LEU A 361 10.31 7.39 -1.59
CA LEU A 361 9.29 6.73 -0.78
C LEU A 361 8.33 7.73 -0.12
N LEU A 362 8.78 8.91 0.31
CA LEU A 362 7.89 9.96 0.81
C LEU A 362 6.92 10.47 -0.27
N LYS A 363 7.37 10.64 -1.52
CA LYS A 363 6.49 11.00 -2.65
C LYS A 363 5.54 9.85 -3.01
N MET A 364 6.04 8.61 -3.05
CA MET A 364 5.24 7.42 -3.33
C MET A 364 4.21 7.16 -2.22
N TYR A 365 4.49 7.44 -0.96
CA TYR A 365 3.51 7.31 0.12
C TYR A 365 2.35 8.30 -0.06
N LYS A 366 2.65 9.55 -0.46
CA LYS A 366 1.61 10.52 -0.83
C LYS A 366 0.77 9.97 -2.01
N ALA A 367 1.39 9.60 -3.12
CA ALA A 367 0.68 9.23 -4.34
C ALA A 367 0.02 7.84 -4.35
N GLU A 368 0.62 6.86 -3.67
CA GLU A 368 0.23 5.44 -3.68
C GLU A 368 -0.47 4.97 -2.40
N VAL A 369 -0.52 5.82 -1.35
CA VAL A 369 -1.34 5.57 -0.15
C VAL A 369 -2.32 6.72 0.09
N LEU A 370 -1.82 7.94 0.35
CA LEU A 370 -2.68 9.05 0.78
C LEU A 370 -3.57 9.63 -0.34
N GLU A 371 -3.20 9.45 -1.61
CA GLU A 371 -3.98 9.88 -2.78
C GLU A 371 -4.85 8.76 -3.39
N LYS A 372 -4.94 7.59 -2.74
CA LYS A 372 -5.76 6.46 -3.20
C LYS A 372 -7.09 6.34 -2.46
N VAL A 373 -8.18 6.62 -3.16
CA VAL A 373 -9.56 6.47 -2.61
C VAL A 373 -9.80 5.08 -2.01
N PRO A 374 -9.40 3.94 -2.63
CA PRO A 374 -9.64 2.62 -2.06
C PRO A 374 -8.96 2.37 -0.69
N ILE A 375 -7.92 3.14 -0.36
CA ILE A 375 -7.21 3.07 0.93
C ILE A 375 -7.78 4.12 1.89
N MET A 376 -7.79 5.38 1.47
CA MET A 376 -8.14 6.51 2.35
C MET A 376 -9.64 6.67 2.62
N GLN A 377 -10.51 5.95 1.91
CA GLN A 377 -11.93 5.77 2.29
C GLN A 377 -12.13 5.13 3.69
N HIS A 378 -11.06 4.64 4.33
CA HIS A 378 -11.12 4.11 5.69
C HIS A 378 -10.45 5.02 6.74
N PHE A 379 -9.80 6.10 6.30
CA PHE A 379 -9.24 7.11 7.19
C PHE A 379 -10.34 7.86 7.93
N LEU A 380 -10.09 8.22 9.19
CA LEU A 380 -11.08 8.77 10.11
C LEU A 380 -10.84 10.27 10.36
N PHE A 381 -11.93 11.03 10.52
CA PHE A 381 -11.92 12.48 10.71
C PHE A 381 -12.75 12.90 11.93
N GLY A 382 -12.09 13.49 12.92
CA GLY A 382 -12.64 13.98 14.19
C GLY A 382 -12.38 15.48 14.41
N TRP A 383 -11.92 15.87 15.59
CA TRP A 383 -11.51 17.25 15.92
C TRP A 383 -9.98 17.41 16.02
N LEU A 384 -9.25 16.33 16.32
CA LEU A 384 -7.80 16.23 16.21
C LEU A 384 -7.40 16.21 14.73
N ILE A 385 -7.93 15.28 13.93
CA ILE A 385 -7.75 15.30 12.46
C ILE A 385 -9.06 15.73 11.82
N LYS A 386 -9.14 17.00 11.40
CA LYS A 386 -10.39 17.59 10.96
C LYS A 386 -10.65 17.38 9.48
N TRP A 387 -11.91 17.57 9.12
CA TRP A 387 -12.38 17.81 7.76
C TRP A 387 -12.58 19.32 7.61
N ASP A 388 -11.53 20.02 7.15
CA ASP A 388 -11.44 21.49 7.04
C ASP A 388 -11.62 21.96 5.58
#